data_AF-A0AAW1CXR7-F1
#
_entry.id   AF-A0AAW1CXR7-F1
#
_cell.length_a   1.000
_cell.length_b   1.000
_cell.length_c   1.000
_cell.angle_alpha   90.00
_cell.angle_beta   90.00
_cell.angle_gamma   90.00
#
_symmetry.space_group_name_H-M   'P 1'
#
loop_
_entity.id
_entity.type
_entity.pdbx_description
1 polymer ?
#
loop_
_entity_poly.entity_id
_entity_poly.type
_entity_poly.pdbx_seq_one_letter_code
_entity_poly.pdbx_strand_id
1 'polypeptide(L)'
;MKIYASIFILTIVPIYVYCWDAEDLEVFDVVEEVGENFYTLLGIPQNAPDKEIKRAFRKLSLILHPDKNSAPDAEIKFRQLASVYDILKDPNKRAKYNDVLENGLPDWKQAVYYYRRVRKMGLAEMGIILFIIITIGQYLVAWAAYFEKKYTLEQIVNFKSKKLQKRQRKGKAIDMETFHVLPELVASLPKPSVTCTLPVQIVRLVLFIIFDAPSLTYHWIKNYYQERKRRKEEEEALKLEEMQEEEVVYHRERGPRRRKTFNVPELNNTDKDNKQETQRKENKSKDESNQPDYLVGGLWTDDDFLDLLKLTKKFPSGTQERWERIGAAMRRPPSECAHMAHKIKDEGFKPITQQNEDYELKEEQKKTKTKGGKLPEDKQETDDSNWTQIQQKAFEQALATYPKGSAADRWEKIAKYVPGKTKEECMLRYKSIAAYVKKKKDTTANGEKCVIDGETT
;
A
#
# COMPACT_ATOMS: atom_id res chain seq x y z
N MET A 1 40.94 0.46 1.22
CA MET A 1 40.62 -0.86 1.80
C MET A 1 41.03 -1.05 3.27
N LYS A 2 42.13 -0.44 3.78
CA LYS A 2 42.57 -0.63 5.17
C LYS A 2 41.71 0.08 6.24
N ILE A 3 40.94 1.10 5.87
CA ILE A 3 40.11 1.88 6.81
C ILE A 3 38.76 1.20 7.10
N TYR A 4 38.17 0.53 6.11
CA TYR A 4 36.92 -0.25 6.27
C TYR A 4 37.08 -1.41 7.26
N ALA A 5 38.29 -2.00 7.36
CA ALA A 5 38.58 -3.04 8.34
C ALA A 5 38.55 -2.50 9.79
N SER A 6 38.97 -1.25 10.02
CA SER A 6 39.01 -0.67 11.38
C SER A 6 37.62 -0.30 11.92
N ILE A 7 36.68 0.09 11.05
CA ILE A 7 35.31 0.45 11.45
C ILE A 7 34.45 -0.81 11.65
N PHE A 8 34.70 -1.88 10.90
CA PHE A 8 34.04 -3.17 11.10
C PHE A 8 34.43 -3.83 12.44
N ILE A 9 35.63 -3.55 12.94
CA ILE A 9 36.10 -3.99 14.26
C ILE A 9 35.37 -3.25 15.40
N LEU A 10 34.94 -2.00 15.18
CA LEU A 10 34.22 -1.19 16.17
C LEU A 10 32.73 -1.58 16.31
N THR A 11 32.16 -2.23 15.30
CA THR A 11 30.81 -2.83 15.36
C THR A 11 30.79 -4.23 15.97
N ILE A 12 31.96 -4.83 16.20
CA ILE A 12 32.13 -6.08 16.94
C ILE A 12 32.80 -5.72 18.27
N VAL A 13 32.20 -4.81 19.03
CA VAL A 13 32.33 -4.96 20.49
C VAL A 13 31.52 -6.23 20.77
N PRO A 14 32.14 -7.36 21.17
CA PRO A 14 31.35 -8.46 21.68
C PRO A 14 30.61 -7.89 22.87
N ILE A 15 29.32 -7.64 22.69
CA ILE A 15 28.40 -7.56 23.80
C ILE A 15 28.62 -8.93 24.45
N TYR A 16 29.34 -8.95 25.58
CA TYR A 16 29.41 -10.12 26.44
C TYR A 16 27.99 -10.33 26.93
N VAL A 17 27.17 -10.96 26.08
CA VAL A 17 25.89 -11.49 26.47
C VAL A 17 26.27 -12.65 27.36
N TYR A 18 26.24 -12.40 28.68
CA TYR A 18 26.17 -13.46 29.65
C TYR A 18 24.89 -14.23 29.35
N CYS A 19 25.02 -15.25 28.49
CA CYS A 19 23.98 -16.23 28.28
C CYS A 19 23.99 -17.12 29.51
N TRP A 20 22.81 -17.36 30.08
CA TRP A 20 22.64 -18.41 31.07
C TRP A 20 23.13 -19.74 30.48
N ASP A 21 23.93 -20.45 31.24
CA ASP A 21 24.45 -21.76 30.88
C ASP A 21 23.45 -22.86 31.29
N ALA A 22 23.64 -24.08 30.80
CA ALA A 22 22.78 -25.21 31.12
C ALA A 22 22.70 -25.46 32.64
N GLU A 23 23.82 -25.31 33.35
CA GLU A 23 23.84 -25.47 34.81
C GLU A 23 23.07 -24.36 35.56
N ASP A 24 22.99 -23.14 34.99
CA ASP A 24 22.20 -22.06 35.61
C ASP A 24 20.71 -22.39 35.57
N LEU A 25 20.26 -22.89 34.41
CA LEU A 25 18.87 -23.32 34.21
C LEU A 25 18.52 -24.49 35.14
N GLU A 26 19.40 -25.47 35.29
CA GLU A 26 19.21 -26.56 36.25
C GLU A 26 19.05 -26.05 37.69
N VAL A 27 19.88 -25.09 38.10
CA VAL A 27 19.76 -24.48 39.43
C VAL A 27 18.40 -23.79 39.58
N PHE A 28 17.97 -22.97 38.60
CA PHE A 28 16.68 -22.27 38.69
C PHE A 28 15.50 -23.22 38.77
N ASP A 29 15.50 -24.29 37.97
CA ASP A 29 14.41 -25.25 37.96
C ASP A 29 14.29 -25.97 39.30
N VAL A 30 15.41 -26.36 39.94
CA VAL A 30 15.37 -27.00 41.26
C VAL A 30 14.99 -26.00 42.37
N VAL A 31 15.44 -24.75 42.30
CA VAL A 31 15.04 -23.73 43.28
C VAL A 31 13.53 -23.48 43.21
N GLU A 32 12.96 -23.45 42.01
CA GLU A 32 11.52 -23.31 41.81
C GLU A 32 10.74 -24.55 42.28
N GLU A 33 11.25 -25.76 42.05
CA GLU A 33 10.63 -27.01 42.49
C GLU A 33 10.60 -27.16 44.02
N VAL A 34 11.67 -26.73 44.70
CA VAL A 34 11.81 -26.89 46.16
C VAL A 34 11.17 -25.73 46.91
N GLY A 35 11.29 -24.49 46.42
CA GLY A 35 10.69 -23.30 47.04
C GLY A 35 11.24 -22.92 48.43
N GLU A 36 12.28 -23.61 48.91
CA GLU A 36 12.92 -23.40 50.21
C GLU A 36 14.44 -23.28 50.08
N ASN A 37 15.09 -22.72 51.11
CA ASN A 37 16.54 -22.63 51.12
C ASN A 37 17.17 -24.02 51.29
N PHE A 38 18.08 -24.39 50.38
CA PHE A 38 18.70 -25.70 50.32
C PHE A 38 19.53 -26.02 51.57
N TYR A 39 20.17 -25.00 52.15
CA TYR A 39 20.95 -25.15 53.37
C TYR A 39 20.03 -25.41 54.58
N THR A 40 18.87 -24.73 54.64
CA THR A 40 17.89 -24.97 55.71
C THR A 40 17.21 -26.33 55.55
N LEU A 41 16.95 -26.77 54.31
CA LEU A 41 16.40 -28.10 54.02
C LEU A 41 17.34 -29.22 54.50
N LEU A 42 18.65 -29.06 54.29
CA LEU A 42 19.67 -29.99 54.78
C LEU A 42 20.01 -29.83 56.27
N GLY A 43 19.57 -28.74 56.91
CA GLY A 43 19.88 -28.43 58.30
C GLY A 43 21.35 -28.07 58.55
N ILE A 44 22.00 -27.41 57.58
CA ILE A 44 23.42 -27.04 57.63
C ILE A 44 23.61 -25.52 57.41
N PRO A 45 24.71 -24.92 57.88
CA PRO A 45 25.02 -23.53 57.57
C PRO A 45 25.44 -23.35 56.10
N GLN A 46 25.21 -22.17 55.53
CA GLN A 46 25.60 -21.84 54.14
C GLN A 46 27.11 -22.00 53.88
N ASN A 47 27.95 -21.83 54.91
CA ASN A 47 29.41 -21.99 54.85
C ASN A 47 29.88 -23.43 55.13
N ALA A 48 28.97 -24.42 55.16
CA ALA A 48 29.33 -25.80 55.46
C ALA A 48 30.30 -26.39 54.40
N PRO A 49 31.33 -27.16 54.81
CA PRO A 49 32.20 -27.88 53.89
C PRO A 49 31.48 -29.06 53.23
N ASP A 50 31.94 -29.50 52.06
CA ASP A 50 31.30 -30.58 51.27
C ASP A 50 31.14 -31.90 52.03
N LYS A 51 32.03 -32.16 53.00
CA LYS A 51 31.93 -33.34 53.88
C LYS A 51 30.68 -33.29 54.76
N GLU A 52 30.31 -32.12 55.23
CA GLU A 52 29.12 -31.91 56.07
C GLU A 52 27.85 -32.01 55.23
N ILE A 53 27.84 -31.44 54.02
CA ILE A 53 26.75 -31.59 53.04
C ILE A 53 26.46 -33.07 52.76
N LYS A 54 27.52 -33.85 52.46
CA LYS A 54 27.42 -35.30 52.24
C LYS A 54 26.88 -36.05 53.46
N ARG A 55 27.28 -35.65 54.66
CA ARG A 55 26.82 -36.29 55.91
C ARG A 55 25.34 -35.97 56.19
N ALA A 56 24.92 -34.72 55.98
CA ALA A 56 23.54 -34.29 56.14
C ALA A 56 22.61 -34.99 55.14
N PHE A 57 23.00 -35.03 53.86
CA PHE A 57 22.28 -35.76 52.82
C PHE A 57 22.05 -37.23 53.20
N ARG A 58 23.11 -37.97 53.56
CA ARG A 58 23.00 -39.39 53.95
C ARG A 58 22.03 -39.62 55.11
N LYS A 59 22.01 -38.72 56.10
CA LYS A 59 21.08 -38.81 57.24
C LYS A 59 19.64 -38.62 56.78
N LEU A 60 19.38 -37.58 56.00
CA LEU A 60 18.04 -37.27 55.50
C LEU A 60 17.53 -38.30 54.49
N SER A 61 18.40 -38.81 53.62
CA SER A 61 18.05 -39.85 52.64
C SER A 61 17.55 -41.13 53.33
N LEU A 62 18.09 -41.51 54.48
CA LEU A 62 17.62 -42.67 55.24
C LEU A 62 16.25 -42.46 55.87
N ILE A 63 15.94 -41.22 56.24
CA ILE A 63 14.66 -40.84 56.87
C ILE A 63 13.57 -40.68 55.81
N LEU A 64 13.89 -40.05 54.69
CA LEU A 64 12.96 -39.72 53.61
C LEU A 64 12.87 -40.80 52.53
N HIS A 65 13.56 -41.93 52.67
CA HIS A 65 13.53 -43.00 51.68
C HIS A 65 12.09 -43.53 51.49
N PRO A 66 11.59 -43.67 50.25
CA PRO A 66 10.19 -44.07 49.99
C PRO A 66 9.85 -45.47 50.53
N ASP A 67 10.84 -46.35 50.68
CA ASP A 67 10.67 -47.68 51.30
C ASP A 67 10.46 -47.63 52.82
N LYS A 68 11.03 -46.63 53.50
CA LYS A 68 10.98 -46.49 54.97
C LYS A 68 9.91 -45.50 55.43
N ASN A 69 9.61 -44.50 54.60
CA ASN A 69 8.62 -43.48 54.87
C ASN A 69 7.40 -43.69 53.98
N SER A 70 6.28 -44.14 54.56
CA SER A 70 5.03 -44.42 53.84
C SER A 70 4.18 -43.19 53.52
N ALA A 71 4.71 -41.97 53.72
CA ALA A 71 3.99 -40.76 53.38
C ALA A 71 3.80 -40.63 51.84
N PRO A 72 2.66 -40.13 51.36
CA PRO A 72 2.38 -40.02 49.92
C PRO A 72 3.31 -39.03 49.19
N ASP A 73 3.98 -38.15 49.93
CA ASP A 73 4.93 -37.15 49.44
C ASP A 73 6.40 -37.60 49.58
N ALA A 74 6.67 -38.79 50.11
CA ALA A 74 8.02 -39.26 50.38
C ALA A 74 8.89 -39.35 49.11
N GLU A 75 8.31 -39.81 48.00
CA GLU A 75 9.03 -39.90 46.72
C GLU A 75 9.43 -38.50 46.19
N ILE A 76 8.52 -37.53 46.28
CA ILE A 76 8.74 -36.15 45.83
C ILE A 76 9.82 -35.50 46.69
N LYS A 77 9.72 -35.61 48.02
CA LYS A 77 10.72 -35.08 48.96
C LYS A 77 12.08 -35.73 48.80
N PHE A 78 12.13 -37.03 48.53
CA PHE A 78 13.39 -37.73 48.27
C PHE A 78 14.04 -37.26 46.97
N ARG A 79 13.23 -37.05 45.91
CA ARG A 79 13.70 -36.50 44.64
C ARG A 79 14.24 -35.08 44.79
N GLN A 80 13.52 -34.21 45.50
CA GLN A 80 13.96 -32.86 45.85
C GLN A 80 15.25 -32.88 46.68
N LEU A 81 15.37 -33.79 47.65
CA LEU A 81 16.60 -33.93 48.44
C LEU A 81 17.80 -34.34 47.57
N ALA A 82 17.60 -35.24 46.61
CA ALA A 82 18.64 -35.66 45.68
C ALA A 82 19.08 -34.53 44.76
N SER A 83 18.14 -33.78 44.17
CA SER A 83 18.46 -32.64 43.30
C SER A 83 19.17 -31.51 44.05
N VAL A 84 18.75 -31.22 45.29
CA VAL A 84 19.41 -30.25 46.17
C VAL A 84 20.85 -30.68 46.48
N TYR A 85 21.07 -31.95 46.78
CA TYR A 85 22.41 -32.46 47.02
C TYR A 85 23.30 -32.36 45.78
N ASP A 86 22.78 -32.67 44.59
CA ASP A 86 23.54 -32.57 43.34
C ASP A 86 23.97 -31.13 43.04
N ILE A 87 23.13 -30.13 43.33
CA ILE A 87 23.49 -28.71 43.20
C ILE A 87 24.56 -28.31 44.21
N LEU A 88 24.39 -28.68 45.48
CA LEU A 88 25.33 -28.26 46.54
C LEU A 88 26.65 -29.03 46.53
N LYS A 89 26.69 -30.21 45.91
CA LYS A 89 27.90 -31.03 45.76
C LYS A 89 28.90 -30.40 44.80
N ASP A 90 28.43 -29.77 43.73
CA ASP A 90 29.29 -29.17 42.71
C ASP A 90 29.57 -27.69 43.05
N PRO A 91 30.84 -27.26 43.15
CA PRO A 91 31.18 -25.91 43.61
C PRO A 91 30.66 -24.81 42.67
N ASN A 92 30.61 -25.07 41.37
CA ASN A 92 30.09 -24.13 40.37
C ASN A 92 28.58 -23.94 40.52
N LYS A 93 27.81 -25.03 40.62
CA LYS A 93 26.36 -24.99 40.83
C LYS A 93 25.99 -24.39 42.17
N ARG A 94 26.77 -24.67 43.21
CA ARG A 94 26.63 -24.03 44.53
C ARG A 94 26.88 -22.53 44.47
N ALA A 95 27.88 -22.06 43.71
CA ALA A 95 28.12 -20.63 43.52
C ALA A 95 26.94 -19.95 42.81
N LYS A 96 26.40 -20.58 41.77
CA LYS A 96 25.19 -20.13 41.05
C LYS A 96 23.95 -20.08 41.96
N TYR A 97 23.78 -21.09 42.82
CA TYR A 97 22.71 -21.09 43.82
C TYR A 97 22.87 -19.96 44.86
N ASN A 98 24.11 -19.70 45.31
CA ASN A 98 24.37 -18.58 46.20
C ASN A 98 24.08 -17.23 45.53
N ASP A 99 24.36 -17.10 44.22
CA ASP A 99 24.00 -15.91 43.43
C ASP A 99 22.46 -15.72 43.40
N VAL A 100 21.69 -16.80 43.23
CA VAL A 100 20.21 -16.76 43.32
C VAL A 100 19.72 -16.37 44.72
N LEU A 101 20.42 -16.78 45.78
CA LEU A 101 20.05 -16.38 47.15
C LEU A 101 20.25 -14.88 47.40
N GLU A 102 21.25 -14.25 46.76
CA GLU A 102 21.54 -12.82 46.90
C GLU A 102 20.70 -11.97 45.95
N ASN A 103 20.63 -12.35 44.67
CA ASN A 103 19.99 -11.58 43.61
C ASN A 103 18.53 -11.98 43.32
N GLY A 104 18.06 -13.13 43.85
CA GLY A 104 16.75 -13.71 43.55
C GLY A 104 16.74 -14.51 42.25
N LEU A 105 15.61 -15.20 41.98
CA LEU A 105 15.44 -15.88 40.69
C LEU A 105 15.27 -14.85 39.56
N PRO A 106 15.76 -15.16 38.35
CA PRO A 106 15.55 -14.29 37.20
C PRO A 106 14.05 -14.14 36.87
N ASP A 107 13.56 -12.90 36.85
CA ASP A 107 12.14 -12.60 36.62
C ASP A 107 11.60 -13.03 35.23
N TRP A 108 12.45 -13.39 34.26
CA TRP A 108 12.05 -13.58 32.85
C TRP A 108 11.04 -14.70 32.60
N LYS A 109 10.95 -15.69 33.49
CA LYS A 109 10.03 -16.84 33.39
C LYS A 109 8.59 -16.45 33.76
N GLN A 110 8.38 -15.36 34.48
CA GLN A 110 7.03 -14.90 34.84
C GLN A 110 6.35 -14.23 33.66
N ALA A 111 5.11 -14.61 33.35
CA ALA A 111 4.33 -14.03 32.25
C ALA A 111 4.22 -12.49 32.33
N VAL A 112 4.25 -11.95 33.55
CA VAL A 112 4.17 -10.50 33.82
C VAL A 112 5.49 -9.77 33.55
N TYR A 113 6.60 -10.48 33.35
CA TYR A 113 7.93 -9.91 33.12
C TYR A 113 7.94 -8.94 31.95
N TYR A 114 7.50 -9.41 30.78
CA TYR A 114 7.52 -8.61 29.56
C TYR A 114 6.70 -7.33 29.73
N TYR A 115 5.53 -7.45 30.35
CA TYR A 115 4.65 -6.32 30.62
C TYR A 115 5.28 -5.30 31.58
N ARG A 116 5.87 -5.76 32.69
CA ARG A 116 6.57 -4.90 33.66
C ARG A 116 7.80 -4.24 33.06
N ARG A 117 8.55 -4.97 32.22
CA ARG A 117 9.74 -4.48 31.54
C ARG A 117 9.36 -3.40 30.54
N VAL A 118 8.42 -3.68 29.63
CA VAL A 118 7.94 -2.73 28.60
C VAL A 118 7.42 -1.43 29.20
N ARG A 119 6.70 -1.48 30.34
CA ARG A 119 6.24 -0.26 31.03
C ARG A 119 7.39 0.62 31.54
N LYS A 120 8.51 0.01 31.91
CA LYS A 120 9.70 0.72 32.43
C LYS A 120 10.69 1.10 31.33
N MET A 121 10.45 0.68 30.08
CA MET A 121 11.33 1.01 28.96
C MET A 121 11.27 2.50 28.63
N GLY A 122 12.43 3.09 28.37
CA GLY A 122 12.51 4.46 27.86
C GLY A 122 12.10 4.56 26.39
N LEU A 123 11.86 5.79 25.92
CA LEU A 123 11.53 6.06 24.51
C LEU A 123 12.57 5.49 23.53
N ALA A 124 13.85 5.47 23.90
CA ALA A 124 14.91 4.91 23.07
C ALA A 124 14.78 3.40 22.87
N GLU A 125 14.52 2.63 23.94
CA GLU A 125 14.36 1.18 23.86
C GLU A 125 13.12 0.81 23.05
N MET A 126 12.01 1.51 23.28
CA MET A 126 10.78 1.35 22.47
C MET A 126 11.02 1.73 21.01
N GLY A 127 11.83 2.77 20.76
CA GLY A 127 12.26 3.17 19.42
C GLY A 127 13.07 2.09 18.71
N ILE A 128 13.99 1.41 19.41
CA ILE A 128 14.77 0.30 18.85
C ILE A 128 13.88 -0.88 18.51
N ILE A 129 12.95 -1.25 19.40
CA ILE A 129 12.00 -2.34 19.16
C ILE A 129 11.13 -2.02 17.94
N LEU A 130 10.57 -0.81 17.89
CA LEU A 130 9.77 -0.35 16.75
C LEU A 130 10.59 -0.35 15.45
N PHE A 131 11.85 0.09 15.51
CA PHE A 131 12.76 0.07 14.37
C PHE A 131 12.97 -1.37 13.87
N ILE A 132 13.24 -2.33 14.76
CA ILE A 132 13.37 -3.74 14.39
C ILE A 132 12.09 -4.26 13.73
N ILE A 133 10.91 -3.98 14.31
CA ILE A 133 9.62 -4.39 13.73
C ILE A 133 9.43 -3.81 12.32
N ILE A 134 9.71 -2.53 12.14
CA ILE A 134 9.61 -1.87 10.83
C ILE A 134 10.57 -2.50 9.82
N THR A 135 11.80 -2.81 10.22
CA THR A 135 12.78 -3.43 9.32
C THR A 135 12.36 -4.82 8.84
N ILE A 136 11.79 -5.63 9.74
CA ILE A 136 11.22 -6.93 9.40
C ILE A 136 10.03 -6.74 8.47
N GLY A 137 9.12 -5.81 8.80
CA GLY A 137 7.96 -5.49 7.96
C GLY A 137 8.35 -5.07 6.54
N GLN A 138 9.34 -4.20 6.40
CA GLN A 138 9.86 -3.79 5.10
C GLN A 138 10.45 -4.94 4.30
N TYR A 139 11.20 -5.83 4.94
CA TYR A 139 11.75 -7.02 4.27
C TYR A 139 10.63 -7.93 3.76
N LEU A 140 9.59 -8.14 4.57
CA LEU A 140 8.41 -8.90 4.15
C LEU A 140 7.68 -8.24 2.97
N VAL A 141 7.52 -6.91 2.98
CA VAL A 141 6.92 -6.17 1.86
C VAL A 141 7.77 -6.28 0.59
N ALA A 142 9.10 -6.21 0.70
CA ALA A 142 10.00 -6.39 -0.43
C ALA A 142 9.89 -7.79 -1.04
N TRP A 143 9.73 -8.81 -0.19
CA TRP A 143 9.43 -10.17 -0.64
C TRP A 143 8.05 -10.29 -1.29
N ALA A 144 7.01 -9.67 -0.73
CA ALA A 144 5.68 -9.66 -1.32
C ALA A 144 5.69 -9.02 -2.73
N ALA A 145 6.39 -7.88 -2.88
CA ALA A 145 6.56 -7.23 -4.17
C ALA A 145 7.33 -8.11 -5.18
N TYR A 146 8.37 -8.82 -4.74
CA TYR A 146 9.09 -9.77 -5.59
C TYR A 146 8.16 -10.91 -6.07
N PHE A 147 7.36 -11.48 -5.17
CA PHE A 147 6.41 -12.53 -5.54
C PHE A 147 5.37 -12.02 -6.54
N GLU A 148 4.81 -10.83 -6.34
CA GLU A 148 3.86 -10.23 -7.29
C GLU A 148 4.48 -10.06 -8.69
N LYS A 149 5.71 -9.53 -8.77
CA LYS A 149 6.43 -9.38 -10.05
C LYS A 149 6.72 -10.73 -10.70
N LYS A 150 7.12 -11.72 -9.91
CA LYS A 150 7.36 -13.08 -10.42
C LYS A 150 6.07 -13.70 -10.98
N TYR A 151 4.96 -13.64 -10.24
CA TYR A 151 3.68 -14.21 -10.68
C TYR A 151 3.12 -13.52 -11.93
N THR A 152 3.18 -12.18 -12.00
CA THR A 152 2.73 -11.43 -13.18
C THR A 152 3.54 -11.78 -14.43
N LEU A 153 4.86 -11.90 -14.31
CA LEU A 153 5.70 -12.33 -15.43
C LEU A 153 5.43 -13.77 -15.85
N GLU A 154 5.29 -14.70 -14.90
CA GLU A 154 4.91 -16.09 -15.22
C GLU A 154 3.57 -16.18 -15.95
N GLN A 155 2.58 -15.36 -15.58
CA GLN A 155 1.31 -15.27 -16.31
C GLN A 155 1.48 -14.75 -17.73
N ILE A 156 2.31 -13.72 -17.94
CA ILE A 156 2.61 -13.18 -19.27
C ILE A 156 3.32 -14.22 -20.14
N VAL A 157 4.30 -14.93 -19.58
CA VAL A 157 5.02 -16.03 -20.26
C VAL A 157 4.03 -17.12 -20.67
N ASN A 158 3.16 -17.56 -19.76
CA ASN A 158 2.15 -18.59 -20.02
C ASN A 158 1.09 -18.16 -21.04
N PHE A 159 0.70 -16.88 -21.05
CA PHE A 159 -0.24 -16.34 -22.03
C PHE A 159 0.40 -16.26 -23.41
N LYS A 160 1.63 -15.73 -23.49
CA LYS A 160 2.39 -15.64 -24.74
C LYS A 160 2.70 -17.02 -25.30
N SER A 161 3.10 -17.99 -24.47
CA SER A 161 3.39 -19.38 -24.90
C SER A 161 2.14 -20.06 -25.50
N LYS A 162 0.97 -19.94 -24.86
CA LYS A 162 -0.30 -20.46 -25.39
C LYS A 162 -0.71 -19.78 -26.70
N LYS A 163 -0.49 -18.46 -26.83
CA LYS A 163 -0.78 -17.70 -28.07
C LYS A 163 0.16 -18.13 -29.20
N LEU A 164 1.42 -18.40 -28.88
CA LEU A 164 2.43 -18.91 -29.82
C LEU A 164 2.04 -20.29 -30.34
N GLN A 165 1.71 -21.24 -29.46
CA GLN A 165 1.26 -22.59 -29.82
C GLN A 165 0.03 -22.55 -30.75
N LYS A 166 -0.91 -21.64 -30.52
CA LYS A 166 -2.07 -21.43 -31.41
C LYS A 166 -1.69 -20.85 -32.78
N ARG A 167 -0.67 -19.99 -32.87
CA ARG A 167 -0.16 -19.46 -34.16
C ARG A 167 0.63 -20.51 -34.92
N GLN A 168 1.39 -21.35 -34.21
CA GLN A 168 2.16 -22.47 -34.75
C GLN A 168 1.23 -23.51 -35.39
N ARG A 169 0.14 -23.87 -34.69
CA ARG A 169 -0.94 -24.72 -35.23
C ARG A 169 -1.63 -24.14 -36.47
N LYS A 170 -1.49 -22.83 -36.74
CA LYS A 170 -2.06 -22.14 -37.90
C LYS A 170 -1.02 -21.82 -38.99
N GLY A 171 0.19 -22.36 -38.90
CA GLY A 171 1.21 -22.29 -39.96
C GLY A 171 1.81 -20.90 -40.22
N LYS A 172 1.68 -19.93 -39.30
CA LYS A 172 2.29 -18.60 -39.46
C LYS A 172 3.70 -18.56 -38.88
N ALA A 173 4.61 -17.82 -39.51
CA ALA A 173 5.95 -17.55 -39.00
C ALA A 173 5.88 -16.92 -37.58
N ILE A 174 6.79 -17.37 -36.73
CA ILE A 174 6.85 -17.02 -35.31
C ILE A 174 8.21 -16.37 -35.05
N ASP A 175 8.19 -15.16 -34.52
CA ASP A 175 9.38 -14.51 -34.00
C ASP A 175 9.79 -15.21 -32.71
N MET A 176 10.82 -16.05 -32.80
CA MET A 176 11.26 -16.96 -31.72
C MET A 176 12.16 -16.25 -30.69
N GLU A 177 12.74 -15.12 -31.09
CA GLU A 177 13.72 -14.33 -30.33
C GLU A 177 13.12 -13.71 -29.07
N THR A 178 11.92 -13.11 -29.15
CA THR A 178 11.24 -12.54 -27.97
C THR A 178 10.84 -13.60 -26.94
N PHE A 179 10.64 -14.85 -27.36
CA PHE A 179 10.20 -15.91 -26.46
C PHE A 179 11.34 -16.49 -25.61
N HIS A 180 12.57 -16.51 -26.13
CA HIS A 180 13.73 -17.03 -25.41
C HIS A 180 14.22 -16.05 -24.32
N VAL A 181 14.07 -14.75 -24.58
CA VAL A 181 14.49 -13.67 -23.67
C VAL A 181 13.57 -13.54 -22.44
N LEU A 182 12.29 -13.91 -22.55
CA LEU A 182 11.34 -13.76 -21.45
C LEU A 182 11.60 -14.68 -20.23
N PRO A 183 11.87 -15.99 -20.40
CA PRO A 183 12.27 -16.87 -19.31
C PRO A 183 13.58 -16.46 -18.65
N GLU A 184 14.53 -15.97 -19.43
CA GLU A 184 15.80 -15.43 -18.94
C GLU A 184 15.59 -14.16 -18.11
N LEU A 185 14.68 -13.28 -18.54
CA LEU A 185 14.31 -12.08 -17.79
C LEU A 185 13.65 -12.42 -16.44
N VAL A 186 12.82 -13.48 -16.38
CA VAL A 186 12.25 -13.99 -15.12
C VAL A 186 13.34 -14.52 -14.19
N ALA A 187 14.35 -15.20 -14.74
CA ALA A 187 15.50 -15.68 -13.96
C ALA A 187 16.40 -14.55 -13.46
N SER A 188 16.46 -13.43 -14.21
CA SER A 188 17.27 -12.25 -13.88
C SER A 188 16.66 -11.32 -12.82
N LEU A 189 15.44 -11.58 -12.35
CA LEU A 189 14.79 -10.73 -11.36
C LEU A 189 15.64 -10.63 -10.07
N PRO A 190 16.00 -9.41 -9.63
CA PRO A 190 16.78 -9.23 -8.42
C PRO A 190 15.96 -9.67 -7.20
N LYS A 191 16.45 -10.69 -6.49
CA LYS A 191 15.85 -11.14 -5.24
C LYS A 191 16.04 -10.07 -4.17
N PRO A 192 15.04 -9.84 -3.31
CA PRO A 192 15.17 -8.89 -2.21
C PRO A 192 16.32 -9.35 -1.30
N SER A 193 17.37 -8.54 -1.26
CA SER A 193 18.55 -8.79 -0.43
C SER A 193 18.40 -8.09 0.92
N VAL A 194 18.96 -8.69 1.96
CA VAL A 194 19.05 -8.09 3.30
C VAL A 194 19.83 -6.76 3.29
N THR A 195 20.63 -6.53 2.26
CA THR A 195 21.36 -5.27 2.04
C THR A 195 20.45 -4.08 1.72
N CYS A 196 19.18 -4.33 1.37
CA CYS A 196 18.17 -3.30 1.10
C CYS A 196 17.30 -2.97 2.33
N THR A 197 17.66 -3.46 3.52
CA THR A 197 16.95 -3.14 4.77
C THR A 197 17.42 -1.79 5.33
N LEU A 198 16.56 -1.08 6.08
CA LEU A 198 16.91 0.22 6.66
C LEU A 198 18.22 0.24 7.45
N PRO A 199 18.60 -0.75 8.27
CA PRO A 199 19.85 -0.69 9.02
C PRO A 199 21.05 -0.55 8.08
N VAL A 200 21.05 -1.31 6.99
CA VAL A 200 22.12 -1.28 5.99
C VAL A 200 22.04 -0.02 5.13
N GLN A 201 20.85 0.41 4.75
CA GLN A 201 20.64 1.64 3.97
C GLN A 201 21.04 2.89 4.75
N ILE A 202 20.71 2.98 6.04
CA ILE A 202 21.07 4.10 6.90
C ILE A 202 22.60 4.15 7.05
N VAL A 203 23.25 3.00 7.32
CA VAL A 203 24.72 2.96 7.39
C VAL A 203 25.34 3.38 6.06
N ARG A 204 24.82 2.88 4.93
CA ARG A 204 25.30 3.27 3.60
C ARG A 204 25.10 4.76 3.33
N LEU A 205 23.96 5.32 3.73
CA LEU A 205 23.64 6.74 3.58
C LEU A 205 24.54 7.62 4.45
N VAL A 206 24.79 7.22 5.69
CA VAL A 206 25.73 7.92 6.58
C VAL A 206 27.14 7.92 5.99
N LEU A 207 27.60 6.77 5.48
CA LEU A 207 28.90 6.69 4.81
C LEU A 207 28.94 7.56 3.54
N PHE A 208 27.89 7.56 2.72
CA PHE A 208 27.78 8.43 1.56
C PHE A 208 27.82 9.91 1.93
N ILE A 209 27.14 10.31 3.01
CA ILE A 209 27.15 11.69 3.52
C ILE A 209 28.55 12.10 3.98
N ILE A 210 29.31 11.19 4.59
CA ILE A 210 30.65 11.51 5.11
C ILE A 210 31.67 11.61 3.96
N PHE A 211 31.63 10.68 3.00
CA PHE A 211 32.70 10.55 2.00
C PHE A 211 32.37 11.22 0.67
N ASP A 212 31.18 10.97 0.13
CA ASP A 212 30.87 11.34 -1.26
C ASP A 212 30.13 12.68 -1.34
N ALA A 213 29.24 12.95 -0.37
CA ALA A 213 28.43 14.16 -0.36
C ALA A 213 29.24 15.46 -0.33
N PRO A 214 30.38 15.60 0.39
CA PRO A 214 31.17 16.84 0.35
C PRO A 214 31.71 17.15 -1.05
N SER A 215 32.14 16.13 -1.79
CA SER A 215 32.68 16.31 -3.15
C SER A 215 31.58 16.66 -4.16
N LEU A 216 30.43 16.00 -4.06
CA LEU A 216 29.25 16.23 -4.90
C LEU A 216 28.63 17.61 -4.62
N THR A 217 28.49 17.97 -3.35
CA THR A 217 27.99 19.30 -2.95
C THR A 217 28.96 20.39 -3.37
N TYR A 218 30.28 20.20 -3.21
CA TYR A 218 31.27 21.15 -3.71
C TYR A 218 31.18 21.32 -5.24
N HIS A 219 31.08 20.24 -6.00
CA HIS A 219 30.95 20.31 -7.46
C HIS A 219 29.63 20.97 -7.88
N TRP A 220 28.53 20.67 -7.19
CA TRP A 220 27.23 21.28 -7.44
C TRP A 220 27.25 22.79 -7.14
N ILE A 221 27.82 23.19 -6.01
CA ILE A 221 28.02 24.60 -5.62
C ILE A 221 28.88 25.32 -6.66
N LYS A 222 29.99 24.71 -7.08
CA LYS A 222 30.88 25.26 -8.11
C LYS A 222 30.15 25.49 -9.44
N ASN A 223 29.41 24.49 -9.91
CA ASN A 223 28.62 24.61 -11.13
C ASN A 223 27.56 25.71 -11.01
N TYR A 224 26.91 25.80 -9.86
CA TYR A 224 25.91 26.85 -9.60
C TYR A 224 26.52 28.25 -9.68
N TYR A 225 27.70 28.48 -9.08
CA TYR A 225 28.38 29.77 -9.17
C TYR A 225 28.86 30.10 -10.58
N GLN A 226 29.39 29.12 -11.31
CA GLN A 226 29.81 29.30 -12.71
C GLN A 226 28.62 29.67 -13.61
N GLU A 227 27.49 29.00 -13.42
CA GLU A 227 26.26 29.30 -14.15
C GLU A 227 25.72 30.69 -13.85
N ARG A 228 25.83 31.13 -12.59
CA ARG A 228 25.47 32.49 -12.22
C ARG A 228 26.42 33.53 -12.82
N LYS A 229 27.70 33.19 -12.98
CA LYS A 229 28.68 34.08 -13.62
C LYS A 229 28.41 34.22 -15.12
N ARG A 230 28.18 33.10 -15.82
CA ARG A 230 27.81 33.10 -17.25
C ARG A 230 26.60 33.97 -17.54
N ARG A 231 25.53 33.84 -16.75
CA ARG A 231 24.34 34.67 -16.90
C ARG A 231 24.61 36.18 -16.78
N LYS A 232 25.54 36.58 -15.91
CA LYS A 232 25.93 37.99 -15.78
C LYS A 232 26.75 38.47 -16.98
N GLU A 233 27.70 37.65 -17.43
CA GLU A 233 28.52 37.96 -18.61
C GLU A 233 27.66 38.04 -19.88
N GLU A 234 26.67 37.16 -20.03
CA GLU A 234 25.66 37.22 -21.10
C GLU A 234 24.79 38.49 -21.02
N GLU A 235 24.33 38.87 -19.83
CA GLU A 235 23.55 40.09 -19.63
C GLU A 235 24.37 41.36 -19.91
N GLU A 236 25.64 41.39 -19.52
CA GLU A 236 26.56 42.49 -19.83
C GLU A 236 26.89 42.56 -21.33
N ALA A 237 27.07 41.41 -22.00
CA ALA A 237 27.29 41.34 -23.44
C ALA A 237 26.07 41.86 -24.22
N LEU A 238 24.86 41.46 -23.83
CA LEU A 238 23.61 41.95 -24.43
C LEU A 238 23.46 43.47 -24.27
N LYS A 239 23.81 44.04 -23.10
CA LYS A 239 23.80 45.49 -22.89
C LYS A 239 24.82 46.22 -23.76
N LEU A 240 26.00 45.64 -23.96
CA LEU A 240 27.03 46.19 -24.85
C LEU A 240 26.58 46.14 -26.32
N GLU A 241 25.96 45.05 -26.74
CA GLU A 241 25.38 44.90 -28.08
C GLU A 241 24.26 45.93 -28.30
N GLU A 242 23.35 46.10 -27.34
CA GLU A 242 22.28 47.10 -27.38
C GLU A 242 22.83 48.54 -27.46
N MET A 243 23.88 48.87 -26.69
CA MET A 243 24.54 50.18 -26.79
C MET A 243 25.24 50.39 -28.14
N GLN A 244 25.86 49.35 -28.71
CA GLN A 244 26.47 49.42 -30.04
C GLN A 244 25.42 49.61 -31.13
N GLU A 245 24.28 48.93 -31.03
CA GLU A 245 23.15 49.14 -31.94
C GLU A 245 22.58 50.56 -31.83
N GLU A 246 22.43 51.10 -30.62
CA GLU A 246 22.04 52.50 -30.42
C GLU A 246 23.07 53.48 -31.03
N GLU A 247 24.37 53.27 -30.83
CA GLU A 247 25.44 54.12 -31.39
C GLU A 247 25.42 54.12 -32.94
N VAL A 248 25.22 52.96 -33.56
CA VAL A 248 25.06 52.82 -35.02
C VAL A 248 23.81 53.56 -35.53
N VAL A 249 22.75 53.67 -34.71
CA VAL A 249 21.55 54.44 -35.06
C VAL A 249 21.81 55.97 -35.01
N TYR A 250 22.71 56.46 -34.17
CA TYR A 250 23.05 57.90 -34.09
C TYR A 250 23.98 58.42 -35.22
N HIS A 251 24.71 57.55 -35.92
CA HIS A 251 25.64 57.95 -37.00
C HIS A 251 25.10 57.85 -38.44
N ARG A 252 23.79 58.05 -38.64
CA ARG A 252 23.25 58.27 -40.00
C ARG A 252 23.34 59.76 -40.36
N GLU A 253 24.35 60.15 -41.13
CA GLU A 253 24.36 61.46 -41.78
C GLU A 253 23.07 61.65 -42.58
N ARG A 254 22.30 62.68 -42.21
CA ARG A 254 21.12 63.09 -42.97
C ARG A 254 21.60 63.72 -44.27
N GLY A 255 21.60 62.93 -45.35
CA GLY A 255 21.75 63.47 -46.70
C GLY A 255 20.70 64.55 -47.00
N PRO A 256 20.93 65.43 -47.99
CA PRO A 256 20.03 66.53 -48.28
C PRO A 256 18.64 65.98 -48.63
N ARG A 257 17.63 66.33 -47.82
CA ARG A 257 16.23 66.06 -48.14
C ARG A 257 15.87 66.83 -49.40
N ARG A 258 15.87 66.14 -50.54
CA ARG A 258 15.31 66.64 -51.79
C ARG A 258 13.81 66.84 -51.57
N ARG A 259 13.37 68.08 -51.40
CA ARG A 259 11.94 68.45 -51.37
C ARG A 259 11.31 67.95 -52.68
N LYS A 260 10.43 66.96 -52.62
CA LYS A 260 9.46 66.77 -53.69
C LYS A 260 8.51 67.97 -53.65
N THR A 261 8.54 68.77 -54.70
CA THR A 261 7.57 69.83 -54.94
C THR A 261 6.18 69.22 -54.93
N PHE A 262 5.31 69.75 -54.06
CA PHE A 262 3.90 69.45 -54.06
C PHE A 262 3.26 70.22 -55.21
N ASN A 263 2.90 69.54 -56.30
CA ASN A 263 2.05 70.13 -57.32
C ASN A 263 0.60 70.02 -56.85
N VAL A 264 -0.03 71.19 -56.67
CA VAL A 264 -1.46 71.33 -56.41
C VAL A 264 -2.21 70.93 -57.70
N PRO A 265 -3.12 69.94 -57.69
CA PRO A 265 -3.96 69.68 -58.83
C PRO A 265 -4.95 70.83 -59.04
N GLU A 266 -4.94 71.42 -60.24
CA GLU A 266 -5.93 72.42 -60.65
C GLU A 266 -7.30 71.75 -60.80
N LEU A 267 -8.28 72.30 -60.11
CA LEU A 267 -9.70 72.06 -60.34
C LEU A 267 -10.07 72.68 -61.69
N ASN A 268 -10.31 71.84 -62.69
CA ASN A 268 -11.06 72.24 -63.87
C ASN A 268 -12.44 71.58 -63.85
N ASN A 269 -13.43 72.45 -63.70
CA ASN A 269 -14.83 72.19 -63.93
C ASN A 269 -15.03 71.83 -65.41
N THR A 270 -15.71 70.73 -65.69
CA THR A 270 -16.93 70.70 -66.51
C THR A 270 -17.47 69.29 -66.53
N ASP A 271 -18.62 69.13 -65.88
CA ASP A 271 -19.55 68.02 -66.08
C ASP A 271 -19.90 67.89 -67.56
N LYS A 272 -19.83 66.65 -68.08
CA LYS A 272 -20.92 65.99 -68.81
C LYS A 272 -20.50 64.59 -69.27
N ASP A 273 -21.46 63.69 -69.11
CA ASP A 273 -21.62 62.41 -69.81
C ASP A 273 -20.66 61.27 -69.42
N ASN A 274 -21.05 60.46 -68.43
CA ASN A 274 -21.77 59.23 -68.73
C ASN A 274 -22.18 58.48 -67.45
N LYS A 275 -23.48 58.32 -67.30
CA LYS A 275 -24.14 57.61 -66.22
C LYS A 275 -24.50 56.24 -66.78
N GLN A 276 -23.69 55.21 -66.52
CA GLN A 276 -24.15 53.82 -66.53
C GLN A 276 -23.09 52.88 -65.97
N GLU A 277 -23.58 51.95 -65.16
CA GLU A 277 -22.91 50.69 -64.79
C GLU A 277 -22.03 50.68 -63.52
N THR A 278 -22.67 50.97 -62.38
CA THR A 278 -22.28 50.32 -61.12
C THR A 278 -23.52 49.86 -60.37
N GLN A 279 -24.16 48.83 -60.92
CA GLN A 279 -25.08 47.95 -60.18
C GLN A 279 -24.86 46.52 -60.69
N ARG A 280 -23.95 45.78 -60.04
CA ARG A 280 -24.00 44.31 -59.96
C ARG A 280 -22.85 43.77 -59.10
N LYS A 281 -23.11 43.69 -57.79
CA LYS A 281 -22.96 42.49 -56.94
C LYS A 281 -22.87 42.92 -55.48
N GLU A 282 -23.92 43.57 -55.01
CA GLU A 282 -24.44 43.25 -53.68
C GLU A 282 -25.53 42.20 -53.87
N ASN A 283 -25.70 41.38 -52.83
CA ASN A 283 -26.62 40.25 -52.67
C ASN A 283 -26.04 38.87 -53.02
N LYS A 284 -25.38 38.27 -52.02
CA LYS A 284 -25.75 36.91 -51.62
C LYS A 284 -25.74 36.77 -50.08
N SER A 285 -26.96 36.91 -49.55
CA SER A 285 -27.57 36.24 -48.40
C SER A 285 -26.70 35.89 -47.18
N LYS A 286 -27.09 36.52 -46.06
CA LYS A 286 -27.13 35.99 -44.70
C LYS A 286 -27.45 34.49 -44.68
N ASP A 287 -26.60 33.72 -44.00
CA ASP A 287 -26.99 32.63 -43.12
C ASP A 287 -26.10 32.73 -41.87
N GLU A 288 -26.69 33.16 -40.76
CA GLU A 288 -26.09 33.10 -39.43
C GLU A 288 -26.03 31.62 -39.01
N SER A 289 -24.89 30.97 -39.26
CA SER A 289 -24.59 29.70 -38.63
C SER A 289 -24.06 29.96 -37.22
N ASN A 290 -24.86 29.66 -36.20
CA ASN A 290 -24.37 29.45 -34.83
C ASN A 290 -23.32 28.32 -34.84
N GLN A 291 -22.04 28.64 -35.02
CA GLN A 291 -20.96 27.72 -34.72
C GLN A 291 -20.60 27.88 -33.24
N PRO A 292 -20.65 26.79 -32.43
CA PRO A 292 -20.23 26.87 -31.04
C PRO A 292 -18.72 27.13 -30.98
N ASP A 293 -18.28 28.04 -30.10
CA ASP A 293 -16.87 28.31 -29.81
C ASP A 293 -16.17 27.02 -29.37
N TYR A 294 -15.37 26.44 -30.26
CA TYR A 294 -14.53 25.28 -29.95
C TYR A 294 -13.19 25.75 -29.41
N LEU A 295 -12.76 25.21 -28.27
CA LEU A 295 -11.39 25.37 -27.79
C LEU A 295 -10.49 24.41 -28.59
N VAL A 296 -9.84 24.94 -29.63
CA VAL A 296 -8.87 24.18 -30.43
C VAL A 296 -7.53 24.15 -29.70
N GLY A 297 -7.03 22.94 -29.36
CA GLY A 297 -5.64 22.75 -28.91
C GLY A 297 -5.39 22.66 -27.40
N GLY A 298 -6.29 22.03 -26.63
CA GLY A 298 -6.06 21.71 -25.21
C GLY A 298 -5.45 20.32 -24.96
N LEU A 299 -4.67 20.16 -23.89
CA LEU A 299 -4.18 18.86 -23.42
C LEU A 299 -5.37 18.02 -22.91
N TRP A 300 -5.48 16.77 -23.35
CA TRP A 300 -6.52 15.84 -22.89
C TRP A 300 -6.23 15.37 -21.46
N THR A 301 -7.16 15.60 -20.55
CA THR A 301 -7.08 15.15 -19.14
C THR A 301 -7.83 13.84 -18.91
N ASP A 302 -7.61 13.19 -17.77
CA ASP A 302 -8.32 11.97 -17.37
C ASP A 302 -9.85 12.18 -17.27
N ASP A 303 -10.27 13.39 -16.88
CA ASP A 303 -11.69 13.78 -16.83
C ASP A 303 -12.31 13.90 -18.23
N ASP A 304 -11.58 14.46 -19.21
CA ASP A 304 -12.02 14.52 -20.61
C ASP A 304 -12.25 13.12 -21.20
N PHE A 305 -11.40 12.16 -20.82
CA PHE A 305 -11.55 10.77 -21.26
C PHE A 305 -12.75 10.07 -20.62
N LEU A 306 -13.02 10.34 -19.33
CA LEU A 306 -14.22 9.84 -18.65
C LEU A 306 -15.49 10.38 -19.29
N ASP A 307 -15.52 11.67 -19.60
CA ASP A 307 -16.69 12.31 -20.21
C ASP A 307 -16.90 11.85 -21.66
N LEU A 308 -15.83 11.67 -22.43
CA LEU A 308 -15.90 11.04 -23.75
C LEU A 308 -16.46 9.62 -23.67
N LEU A 309 -16.07 8.83 -22.66
CA LEU A 309 -16.54 7.46 -22.47
C LEU A 309 -18.02 7.41 -22.04
N LYS A 310 -18.46 8.36 -21.21
CA LYS A 310 -19.89 8.52 -20.85
C LYS A 310 -20.73 8.92 -22.08
N LEU A 311 -20.28 9.91 -22.84
CA LEU A 311 -21.00 10.43 -24.02
C LEU A 311 -21.04 9.42 -25.18
N THR A 312 -19.96 8.66 -25.39
CA THR A 312 -19.94 7.60 -26.41
C THR A 312 -20.84 6.41 -26.07
N LYS A 313 -21.11 6.15 -24.78
CA LYS A 313 -22.15 5.20 -24.33
C LYS A 313 -23.56 5.78 -24.49
N LYS A 314 -23.73 7.08 -24.22
CA LYS A 314 -25.01 7.81 -24.36
C LYS A 314 -25.48 7.87 -25.82
N PHE A 315 -24.55 8.01 -26.77
CA PHE A 315 -24.82 8.03 -28.20
C PHE A 315 -24.18 6.81 -28.89
N PRO A 316 -24.90 5.69 -29.08
CA PRO A 316 -24.36 4.49 -29.72
C PRO A 316 -24.14 4.67 -31.22
N SER A 317 -23.30 3.80 -31.80
CA SER A 317 -22.95 3.81 -33.23
C SER A 317 -24.18 3.53 -34.09
N GLY A 318 -24.81 4.58 -34.61
CA GLY A 318 -26.03 4.49 -35.42
C GLY A 318 -26.86 5.79 -35.43
N THR A 319 -26.63 6.69 -34.48
CA THR A 319 -27.24 8.03 -34.51
C THR A 319 -26.54 8.92 -35.53
N GLN A 320 -27.28 9.50 -36.48
CA GLN A 320 -26.76 10.60 -37.33
C GLN A 320 -26.31 11.75 -36.42
N GLU A 321 -25.21 12.42 -36.76
CA GLU A 321 -24.63 13.55 -35.99
C GLU A 321 -24.05 13.19 -34.60
N ARG A 322 -23.72 11.90 -34.34
CA ARG A 322 -23.12 11.44 -33.08
C ARG A 322 -21.94 12.32 -32.63
N TRP A 323 -20.97 12.53 -33.51
CA TRP A 323 -19.75 13.27 -33.16
C TRP A 323 -19.98 14.77 -33.01
N GLU A 324 -20.99 15.31 -33.69
CA GLU A 324 -21.39 16.72 -33.57
C GLU A 324 -21.98 16.98 -32.19
N ARG A 325 -22.83 16.06 -31.69
CA ARG A 325 -23.39 16.15 -30.33
C ARG A 325 -22.34 15.95 -29.24
N ILE A 326 -21.40 15.02 -29.45
CA ILE A 326 -20.29 14.78 -28.51
C ILE A 326 -19.33 15.97 -28.49
N GLY A 327 -18.95 16.50 -29.66
CA GLY A 327 -18.10 17.67 -29.79
C GLY A 327 -18.71 18.92 -29.17
N ALA A 328 -20.00 19.17 -29.41
CA ALA A 328 -20.73 20.26 -28.79
C ALA A 328 -20.78 20.13 -27.25
N ALA A 329 -20.97 18.91 -26.72
CA ALA A 329 -21.00 18.67 -25.28
C ALA A 329 -19.62 18.85 -24.60
N MET A 330 -18.53 18.46 -25.26
CA MET A 330 -17.16 18.62 -24.74
C MET A 330 -16.50 19.94 -25.16
N ARG A 331 -17.20 20.80 -25.90
CA ARG A 331 -16.67 22.05 -26.50
C ARG A 331 -15.37 21.85 -27.30
N ARG A 332 -15.24 20.69 -27.96
CA ARG A 332 -14.10 20.33 -28.82
C ARG A 332 -14.56 19.92 -30.22
N PRO A 333 -13.72 20.07 -31.25
CA PRO A 333 -14.13 19.77 -32.61
C PRO A 333 -14.56 18.29 -32.77
N PRO A 334 -15.69 18.01 -33.46
CA PRO A 334 -16.22 16.65 -33.63
C PRO A 334 -15.21 15.61 -34.16
N SER A 335 -14.31 16.05 -35.03
CA SER A 335 -13.25 15.22 -35.62
C SER A 335 -12.22 14.75 -34.59
N GLU A 336 -11.86 15.61 -33.63
CA GLU A 336 -10.89 15.31 -32.58
C GLU A 336 -11.47 14.31 -31.56
N CYS A 337 -12.74 14.50 -31.17
CA CYS A 337 -13.46 13.57 -30.30
C CYS A 337 -13.59 12.17 -30.93
N ALA A 338 -13.83 12.11 -32.26
CA ALA A 338 -13.90 10.85 -32.99
C ALA A 338 -12.56 10.11 -33.01
N HIS A 339 -11.47 10.84 -33.30
CA HIS A 339 -10.12 10.29 -33.31
C HIS A 339 -9.73 9.75 -31.92
N MET A 340 -10.00 10.52 -30.86
CA MET A 340 -9.60 10.14 -29.51
C MET A 340 -10.43 8.98 -28.95
N ALA A 341 -11.70 8.87 -29.31
CA ALA A 341 -12.53 7.71 -28.96
C ALA A 341 -12.05 6.41 -29.62
N HIS A 342 -11.56 6.48 -30.87
CA HIS A 342 -10.93 5.34 -31.53
C HIS A 342 -9.63 4.94 -30.83
N LYS A 343 -8.79 5.93 -30.49
CA LYS A 343 -7.53 5.70 -29.77
C LYS A 343 -7.73 5.00 -28.42
N ILE A 344 -8.72 5.40 -27.62
CA ILE A 344 -9.07 4.77 -26.34
C ILE A 344 -9.50 3.31 -26.52
N LYS A 345 -10.25 3.01 -27.59
CA LYS A 345 -10.72 1.66 -27.89
C LYS A 345 -9.58 0.73 -28.27
N ASP A 346 -8.57 1.26 -28.96
CA ASP A 346 -7.39 0.50 -29.41
C ASP A 346 -6.34 0.35 -28.30
N GLU A 347 -6.14 1.38 -27.46
CA GLU A 347 -5.14 1.40 -26.38
C GLU A 347 -5.66 0.83 -25.04
N GLY A 348 -6.98 0.68 -24.87
CA GLY A 348 -7.56 0.00 -23.72
C GLY A 348 -7.44 0.77 -22.40
N PHE A 349 -7.90 2.03 -22.37
CA PHE A 349 -7.89 2.87 -21.17
C PHE A 349 -8.71 2.25 -20.02
N LYS A 350 -8.10 2.16 -18.82
CA LYS A 350 -8.78 1.78 -17.57
C LYS A 350 -8.65 2.94 -16.58
N PRO A 351 -9.74 3.68 -16.28
CA PRO A 351 -9.66 4.77 -15.31
C PRO A 351 -9.35 4.23 -13.91
N ILE A 352 -8.48 4.92 -13.19
CA ILE A 352 -8.20 4.67 -11.77
C ILE A 352 -9.45 5.11 -10.99
N THR A 353 -10.21 4.15 -10.46
CA THR A 353 -11.38 4.42 -9.62
C THR A 353 -10.93 5.09 -8.32
N GLN A 354 -11.15 6.40 -8.20
CA GLN A 354 -11.37 7.00 -6.88
C GLN A 354 -12.79 6.67 -6.45
N GLN A 355 -12.89 6.06 -5.27
CA GLN A 355 -14.15 5.86 -4.56
C GLN A 355 -14.73 7.25 -4.26
N ASN A 356 -15.97 7.52 -4.69
CA ASN A 356 -17.04 8.11 -3.87
C ASN A 356 -18.30 8.43 -4.70
N GLU A 357 -19.42 7.91 -4.19
CA GLU A 357 -20.81 8.39 -4.35
C GLU A 357 -21.45 8.38 -5.75
N ASP A 358 -21.88 7.19 -6.17
CA ASP A 358 -22.91 7.04 -7.21
C ASP A 358 -24.29 7.47 -6.65
N TYR A 359 -24.77 8.65 -7.06
CA TYR A 359 -26.20 8.96 -7.08
C TYR A 359 -26.84 8.20 -8.26
N GLU A 360 -27.52 7.10 -7.94
CA GLU A 360 -28.21 6.23 -8.89
C GLU A 360 -29.56 6.85 -9.33
N LEU A 361 -29.59 7.53 -10.48
CA LEU A 361 -30.84 7.85 -11.20
C LEU A 361 -31.28 6.61 -11.98
N LYS A 362 -32.36 5.97 -11.52
CA LYS A 362 -33.03 4.86 -12.23
C LYS A 362 -33.95 5.41 -13.33
N GLU A 363 -33.71 5.04 -14.59
CA GLU A 363 -34.74 5.00 -15.62
C GLU A 363 -35.28 3.56 -15.72
N GLU A 364 -36.48 3.31 -15.18
CA GLU A 364 -37.26 2.12 -15.50
C GLU A 364 -38.12 2.38 -16.73
N GLN A 365 -37.92 1.60 -17.80
CA GLN A 365 -38.93 1.41 -18.83
C GLN A 365 -39.96 0.37 -18.35
N LYS A 366 -41.21 0.79 -18.16
CA LYS A 366 -42.36 -0.12 -18.00
C LYS A 366 -43.41 0.14 -19.07
N LYS A 367 -43.79 -0.91 -19.79
CA LYS A 367 -45.08 -0.99 -20.52
C LYS A 367 -46.00 -2.01 -19.86
N THR A 368 -47.19 -1.50 -19.50
CA THR A 368 -48.55 -2.12 -19.49
C THR A 368 -48.81 -3.36 -18.61
N LYS A 369 -49.94 -3.54 -17.89
CA LYS A 369 -51.23 -2.81 -17.72
C LYS A 369 -51.98 -3.42 -16.49
N THR A 370 -52.79 -2.59 -15.80
CA THR A 370 -54.08 -2.83 -15.07
C THR A 370 -54.20 -3.99 -14.05
N LYS A 371 -54.81 -3.91 -12.86
CA LYS A 371 -55.99 -3.16 -12.38
C LYS A 371 -56.06 -3.33 -10.83
N GLY A 372 -56.36 -2.24 -10.11
CA GLY A 372 -57.23 -2.21 -8.92
C GLY A 372 -56.71 -2.65 -7.55
N GLY A 373 -56.80 -1.73 -6.56
CA GLY A 373 -57.35 -2.08 -5.23
C GLY A 373 -56.52 -1.82 -3.97
N LYS A 374 -56.83 -0.69 -3.31
CA LYS A 374 -56.93 -0.45 -1.84
C LYS A 374 -55.72 -0.65 -0.89
N LEU A 375 -55.36 0.44 -0.20
CA LEU A 375 -54.74 0.46 1.14
C LEU A 375 -55.80 0.13 2.21
N PRO A 376 -55.45 -0.53 3.34
CA PRO A 376 -54.95 0.21 4.50
C PRO A 376 -53.85 -0.46 5.37
N GLU A 377 -53.15 0.41 6.10
CA GLU A 377 -52.60 0.33 7.47
C GLU A 377 -51.63 -0.78 7.94
N ASP A 378 -50.48 -0.28 8.42
CA ASP A 378 -49.66 -0.70 9.56
C ASP A 378 -49.95 -2.05 10.20
N LYS A 379 -49.00 -2.99 10.01
CA LYS A 379 -48.46 -3.85 11.08
C LYS A 379 -46.98 -4.16 10.82
N GLN A 380 -46.13 -3.70 11.73
CA GLN A 380 -44.88 -4.37 12.05
C GLN A 380 -45.22 -5.72 12.65
N GLU A 381 -44.92 -6.82 11.96
CA GLU A 381 -44.77 -8.13 12.58
C GLU A 381 -43.79 -8.98 11.77
N THR A 382 -42.89 -9.62 12.51
CA THR A 382 -41.80 -10.47 12.04
C THR A 382 -42.34 -11.75 11.41
N ASP A 383 -42.31 -11.87 10.08
CA ASP A 383 -42.56 -13.13 9.38
C ASP A 383 -41.25 -13.94 9.24
N ASP A 384 -40.82 -14.55 10.35
CA ASP A 384 -39.74 -15.55 10.37
C ASP A 384 -40.25 -16.98 10.02
N SER A 385 -41.52 -17.13 9.66
CA SER A 385 -42.18 -18.44 9.44
C SER A 385 -41.96 -19.02 8.02
N ASN A 386 -41.44 -18.22 7.09
CA ASN A 386 -41.45 -18.56 5.67
C ASN A 386 -40.13 -19.18 5.15
N TRP A 387 -39.17 -19.51 6.02
CA TRP A 387 -37.90 -20.14 5.66
C TRP A 387 -37.64 -21.38 6.51
N THR A 388 -37.60 -22.55 5.88
CA THR A 388 -37.22 -23.78 6.57
C THR A 388 -35.71 -23.84 6.81
N GLN A 389 -35.28 -24.55 7.85
CA GLN A 389 -33.85 -24.73 8.16
C GLN A 389 -33.06 -25.36 7.00
N ILE A 390 -33.72 -26.20 6.20
CA ILE A 390 -33.13 -26.83 5.00
C ILE A 390 -32.89 -25.78 3.90
N GLN A 391 -33.86 -24.91 3.63
CA GLN A 391 -33.71 -23.81 2.67
C GLN A 391 -32.63 -22.82 3.12
N GLN A 392 -32.57 -22.51 4.41
CA GLN A 392 -31.56 -21.62 4.99
C GLN A 392 -30.15 -22.19 4.80
N LYS A 393 -29.95 -23.48 5.10
CA LYS A 393 -28.65 -24.16 4.92
C LYS A 393 -28.24 -24.23 3.44
N ALA A 394 -29.18 -24.50 2.54
CA ALA A 394 -28.93 -24.49 1.10
C ALA A 394 -28.56 -23.09 0.59
N PHE A 395 -29.21 -22.04 1.11
CA PHE A 395 -28.91 -20.66 0.77
C PHE A 395 -27.53 -20.20 1.24
N GLU A 396 -27.12 -20.58 2.45
CA GLU A 396 -25.78 -20.29 2.97
C GLU A 396 -24.68 -21.00 2.17
N GLN A 397 -24.90 -22.26 1.79
CA GLN A 397 -23.99 -23.00 0.89
C GLN A 397 -23.91 -22.35 -0.50
N ALA A 398 -25.02 -21.87 -1.05
CA ALA A 398 -25.05 -21.15 -2.31
C ALA A 398 -24.32 -19.79 -2.23
N LEU A 399 -24.42 -19.08 -1.10
CA LEU A 399 -23.69 -17.83 -0.88
C LEU A 399 -22.17 -18.03 -0.75
N ALA A 400 -21.74 -19.16 -0.18
CA ALA A 400 -20.32 -19.52 -0.08
C ALA A 400 -19.71 -19.91 -1.44
N THR A 401 -20.48 -20.60 -2.28
CA THR A 401 -20.05 -21.00 -3.63
C THR A 401 -20.00 -19.83 -4.62
N TYR A 402 -20.87 -18.82 -4.44
CA TYR A 402 -20.90 -17.63 -5.28
C TYR A 402 -20.64 -16.34 -4.47
N PRO A 403 -19.37 -15.93 -4.26
CA PRO A 403 -19.01 -14.73 -3.50
C PRO A 403 -19.35 -13.41 -4.24
N LYS A 404 -19.27 -12.28 -3.53
CA LYS A 404 -19.47 -10.93 -4.09
C LYS A 404 -18.45 -10.66 -5.19
N GLY A 405 -18.91 -10.22 -6.37
CA GLY A 405 -18.08 -10.00 -7.56
C GLY A 405 -18.15 -11.13 -8.60
N SER A 406 -18.84 -12.24 -8.30
CA SER A 406 -19.20 -13.23 -9.32
C SER A 406 -20.25 -12.66 -10.28
N ALA A 407 -20.19 -13.07 -11.55
CA ALA A 407 -20.98 -12.68 -12.72
C ALA A 407 -22.41 -12.12 -12.44
N ALA A 408 -22.89 -11.23 -13.33
CA ALA A 408 -24.18 -10.52 -13.22
C ALA A 408 -25.38 -11.42 -12.83
N ASP A 409 -25.37 -12.70 -13.21
CA ASP A 409 -26.43 -13.67 -12.94
C ASP A 409 -26.30 -14.41 -11.59
N ARG A 410 -25.50 -13.88 -10.64
CA ARG A 410 -25.23 -14.50 -9.33
C ARG A 410 -26.49 -14.93 -8.59
N TRP A 411 -27.47 -14.03 -8.49
CA TRP A 411 -28.71 -14.30 -7.75
C TRP A 411 -29.61 -15.33 -8.42
N GLU A 412 -29.52 -15.46 -9.74
CA GLU A 412 -30.25 -16.50 -10.48
C GLU A 412 -29.64 -17.88 -10.24
N LYS A 413 -28.31 -17.95 -10.11
CA LYS A 413 -27.63 -19.18 -9.70
C LYS A 413 -27.97 -19.54 -8.27
N ILE A 414 -27.95 -18.58 -7.34
CA ILE A 414 -28.29 -18.84 -5.93
C ILE A 414 -29.74 -19.35 -5.80
N ALA A 415 -30.70 -18.72 -6.47
CA ALA A 415 -32.10 -19.13 -6.43
C ALA A 415 -32.32 -20.57 -6.94
N LYS A 416 -31.55 -21.02 -7.94
CA LYS A 416 -31.64 -22.41 -8.44
C LYS A 416 -31.25 -23.46 -7.40
N TYR A 417 -30.41 -23.11 -6.42
CA TYR A 417 -29.98 -24.02 -5.35
C TYR A 417 -30.92 -24.00 -4.13
N VAL A 418 -31.81 -23.01 -4.02
CA VAL A 418 -32.76 -22.91 -2.91
C VAL A 418 -34.13 -23.41 -3.37
N PRO A 419 -34.62 -24.54 -2.83
CA PRO A 419 -35.87 -25.15 -3.30
C PRO A 419 -37.07 -24.25 -2.98
N GLY A 420 -37.83 -23.88 -4.02
CA GLY A 420 -39.09 -23.16 -3.90
C GLY A 420 -38.99 -21.68 -3.57
N LYS A 421 -37.79 -21.06 -3.68
CA LYS A 421 -37.59 -19.62 -3.44
C LYS A 421 -37.14 -18.89 -4.69
N THR A 422 -37.64 -17.67 -4.86
CA THR A 422 -37.29 -16.83 -6.01
C THR A 422 -36.01 -16.04 -5.75
N LYS A 423 -35.43 -15.46 -6.81
CA LYS A 423 -34.24 -14.60 -6.69
C LYS A 423 -34.50 -13.38 -5.81
N GLU A 424 -35.72 -12.84 -5.84
CA GLU A 424 -36.12 -11.67 -5.05
C GLU A 424 -36.20 -12.00 -3.56
N GLU A 425 -36.77 -13.15 -3.21
CA GLU A 425 -36.85 -13.63 -1.83
C GLU A 425 -35.45 -13.92 -1.25
N CYS A 426 -34.55 -14.49 -2.05
CA CYS A 426 -33.15 -14.71 -1.68
C CYS A 426 -32.42 -13.39 -1.40
N MET A 427 -32.64 -12.35 -2.22
CA MET A 427 -32.06 -11.03 -2.01
C MET A 427 -32.61 -10.33 -0.77
N LEU A 428 -33.91 -10.42 -0.52
CA LEU A 428 -34.56 -9.87 0.67
C LEU A 428 -34.03 -10.53 1.95
N ARG A 429 -33.88 -11.87 1.95
CA ARG A 429 -33.31 -12.61 3.09
C ARG A 429 -31.83 -12.26 3.31
N TYR A 430 -31.06 -12.07 2.24
CA TYR A 430 -29.68 -11.58 2.37
C TYR A 430 -29.62 -10.20 3.05
N LYS A 431 -30.51 -9.28 2.65
CA LYS A 431 -30.58 -7.93 3.20
C LYS A 431 -30.98 -7.94 4.69
N SER A 432 -31.94 -8.80 5.09
CA SER A 432 -32.33 -8.92 6.50
C SER A 432 -31.20 -9.50 7.37
N ILE A 433 -30.50 -10.53 6.89
CA ILE A 433 -29.34 -11.12 7.58
C ILE A 433 -28.21 -10.09 7.70
N ALA A 434 -27.92 -9.35 6.63
CA ALA A 434 -26.89 -8.31 6.64
C ALA A 434 -27.23 -7.18 7.63
N ALA A 435 -28.50 -6.77 7.71
CA ALA A 435 -28.97 -5.79 8.69
C ALA A 435 -28.86 -6.31 10.12
N TYR A 436 -29.20 -7.58 10.36
CA TYR A 436 -29.06 -8.21 11.67
C TYR A 436 -27.59 -8.31 12.13
N VAL A 437 -26.69 -8.72 11.23
CA VAL A 437 -25.25 -8.79 11.52
C VAL A 437 -24.68 -7.40 11.80
N LYS A 438 -25.12 -6.37 11.05
CA LYS A 438 -24.72 -4.98 11.30
C LYS A 438 -25.19 -4.51 12.68
N LYS A 439 -26.46 -4.73 13.02
CA LYS A 439 -27.02 -4.40 14.34
C LYS A 439 -26.26 -5.10 15.47
N LYS A 440 -25.89 -6.38 15.28
CA LYS A 440 -25.09 -7.13 16.27
C LYS A 440 -23.68 -6.53 16.44
N LYS A 441 -23.02 -6.14 15.35
CA LYS A 441 -21.71 -5.46 15.39
C LYS A 441 -21.79 -4.10 16.08
N ASP A 442 -22.83 -3.34 15.83
CA ASP A 442 -23.05 -2.03 16.46
C ASP A 442 -23.32 -2.19 17.96
N THR A 443 -24.06 -3.23 18.38
CA THR A 443 -24.25 -3.53 19.81
C THR A 443 -22.98 -4.02 20.51
N THR A 444 -22.14 -4.84 19.84
CA THR A 444 -20.86 -5.27 20.43
C THR A 444 -19.87 -4.11 20.52
N ALA A 445 -19.82 -3.25 19.50
CA ALA A 445 -18.95 -2.07 19.50
C ALA A 445 -19.36 -1.05 20.58
N ASN A 446 -20.67 -0.86 20.81
CA ASN A 446 -21.15 -0.01 21.90
C ASN A 446 -20.95 -0.65 23.29
N GLY A 447 -21.06 -1.98 23.40
CA GLY A 447 -20.76 -2.70 24.65
C GLY A 447 -19.29 -2.61 25.04
N GLU A 448 -18.37 -2.77 24.08
CA GLU A 448 -16.93 -2.59 24.31
C GLU A 448 -16.58 -1.13 24.69
N LYS A 449 -17.28 -0.15 24.12
CA LYS A 449 -17.09 1.27 24.47
C LYS A 449 -17.51 1.61 25.91
N CYS A 450 -18.65 1.08 26.36
CA CYS A 450 -19.12 1.28 27.73
C CYS A 450 -18.24 0.60 28.80
N VAL A 451 -17.56 -0.51 28.46
CA VAL A 451 -16.60 -1.16 29.37
C VAL A 451 -15.33 -0.33 29.51
N ILE A 452 -14.87 0.31 28.44
CA ILE A 452 -13.68 1.18 28.45
C ILE A 452 -13.95 2.47 29.22
N ASP A 453 -15.16 3.04 29.14
CA ASP A 453 -15.52 4.28 29.84
C ASP A 453 -15.88 4.06 31.33
N GLY A 454 -16.12 2.82 31.75
CA GLY A 454 -16.46 2.45 33.14
C GLY A 454 -15.28 2.10 34.05
N GLU A 455 -14.06 1.94 33.51
CA GLU A 455 -12.83 1.67 34.28
C GLU A 455 -12.04 2.95 34.64
N THR A 456 -12.56 4.14 34.26
CA THR A 456 -11.90 5.44 34.51
C THR A 456 -12.58 6.34 35.53
N THR A 457 -13.38 5.79 36.46
CA THR A 457 -13.94 6.54 37.60
C THR A 457 -13.62 5.90 38.93
#